data_AF-A0A3E2HCV5-F1
#
_entry.id   AF-A0A3E2HCV5-F1
#
_cell.length_a   1.000
_cell.length_b   1.000
_cell.length_c   1.000
_cell.angle_alpha   90.00
_cell.angle_beta   90.00
_cell.angle_gamma   90.00
#
_symmetry.space_group_name_H-M   'P 1'
#
loop_
_entity.id
_entity.type
_entity.pdbx_description
1 polymer ?
#
loop_
_entity_poly.entity_id
_entity_poly.type
_entity_poly.pdbx_seq_one_letter_code
_entity_poly.pdbx_strand_id
1 'polypeptide(L)'
;MQEDGGKKLSLEGLKGPGIMWVNAKITKPEDLSRGIFTQWYDQVHIPDVVGVDGIVAGWRYESEEQDDEKPYLAIYGIPELEIIQKNIDFKSVPQHHPMLPGGQSIYLYAEFDTRFYKRVRVQEKENAGEGETLKPTFSIVYLTDPFLRSLLNSAVSGDRSCCWDSRRFR
;
A
#
# COMPACT_ATOMS: atom_id res chain seq x y z
N MET A 1 37.46 16.25 -0.52
CA MET A 1 36.28 16.08 -1.40
C MET A 1 36.25 14.63 -1.79
N GLN A 2 35.34 13.84 -1.19
CA GLN A 2 35.09 12.47 -1.61
C GLN A 2 33.68 12.46 -2.20
N GLU A 3 33.58 12.06 -3.45
CA GLU A 3 32.33 11.87 -4.17
C GLU A 3 31.66 10.60 -3.62
N ASP A 4 30.51 10.79 -2.95
CA ASP A 4 29.58 9.72 -2.60
C ASP A 4 29.02 9.14 -3.91
N GLY A 5 29.56 7.99 -4.28
CA GLY A 5 29.09 7.17 -5.38
C GLY A 5 27.69 6.66 -5.10
N GLY A 6 26.71 7.46 -5.47
CA GLY A 6 25.30 7.08 -5.54
C GLY A 6 25.17 5.76 -6.30
N LYS A 7 24.93 4.68 -5.56
CA LYS A 7 24.59 3.37 -6.14
C LYS A 7 23.31 3.53 -6.93
N LYS A 8 23.45 3.57 -8.25
CA LYS A 8 22.36 3.35 -9.21
C LYS A 8 21.65 2.06 -8.81
N LEU A 9 20.38 2.18 -8.40
CA LEU A 9 19.50 1.04 -8.13
C LEU A 9 19.60 0.08 -9.33
N SER A 10 20.20 -1.09 -9.13
CA SER A 10 20.35 -2.07 -10.20
C SER A 10 18.98 -2.64 -10.54
N LEU A 11 18.63 -2.56 -11.82
CA LEU A 11 17.33 -2.92 -12.40
C LEU A 11 16.93 -4.40 -12.21
N GLU A 12 17.82 -5.24 -11.68
CA GLU A 12 17.60 -6.69 -11.52
C GLU A 12 16.74 -7.05 -10.30
N GLY A 13 16.53 -6.11 -9.36
CA GLY A 13 15.88 -6.40 -8.08
C GLY A 13 14.36 -6.54 -8.11
N LEU A 14 13.67 -5.89 -9.05
CA LEU A 14 12.23 -5.64 -9.01
C LEU A 14 11.46 -6.37 -10.12
N LYS A 15 11.78 -7.65 -10.32
CA LYS A 15 10.99 -8.58 -11.16
C LYS A 15 10.13 -9.50 -10.31
N GLY A 16 9.01 -9.93 -10.87
CA GLY A 16 8.07 -10.86 -10.28
C GLY A 16 6.99 -10.19 -9.43
N PRO A 17 6.14 -11.00 -8.78
CA PRO A 17 4.97 -10.50 -8.06
C PRO A 17 5.35 -9.73 -6.80
N GLY A 18 4.50 -8.79 -6.44
CA GLY A 18 4.66 -7.94 -5.29
C GLY A 18 3.38 -7.22 -4.91
N ILE A 19 3.52 -6.21 -4.07
CA ILE A 19 2.44 -5.31 -3.68
C ILE A 19 2.89 -3.86 -3.78
N MET A 20 1.93 -2.97 -3.98
CA MET A 20 2.04 -1.56 -3.67
C MET A 20 1.35 -1.32 -2.32
N TRP A 21 2.08 -0.74 -1.38
CA TRP A 21 1.62 -0.40 -0.05
C TRP A 21 1.52 1.11 0.07
N VAL A 22 0.36 1.62 0.47
CA VAL A 22 0.10 3.05 0.56
C VAL A 22 -0.49 3.36 1.91
N ASN A 23 0.28 4.03 2.77
CA ASN A 23 -0.30 4.65 3.94
C ASN A 23 -0.81 6.05 3.58
N ALA A 24 -1.91 6.48 4.21
CA ALA A 24 -2.39 7.84 4.07
C ALA A 24 -2.75 8.46 5.43
N LYS A 25 -2.67 9.79 5.49
CA LYS A 25 -3.05 10.60 6.64
C LYS A 25 -3.72 11.88 6.15
N ILE A 26 -4.87 12.23 6.70
CA ILE A 26 -5.48 13.54 6.47
C ILE A 26 -4.68 14.58 7.26
N THR A 27 -4.20 15.62 6.59
CA THR A 27 -3.39 16.70 7.19
C THR A 27 -4.18 17.96 7.50
N LYS A 28 -5.38 18.10 6.91
CA LYS A 28 -6.32 19.21 7.14
C LYS A 28 -7.72 18.69 7.48
N PRO A 29 -7.90 18.07 8.65
CA PRO A 29 -9.19 17.49 9.06
C PRO A 29 -10.34 18.51 9.16
N GLU A 30 -10.01 19.80 9.30
CA GLU A 30 -10.95 20.93 9.27
C GLU A 30 -11.57 21.16 7.88
N ASP A 31 -10.84 20.81 6.81
CA ASP A 31 -11.28 20.99 5.42
C ASP A 31 -11.80 19.68 4.81
N LEU A 32 -11.22 18.55 5.18
CA LEU A 32 -11.55 17.23 4.67
C LEU A 32 -11.88 16.26 5.81
N SER A 33 -13.16 15.95 5.96
CA SER A 33 -13.60 14.98 6.96
C SER A 33 -13.20 13.55 6.59
N ARG A 34 -13.01 12.71 7.61
CA ARG A 34 -12.81 11.25 7.48
C ARG A 34 -13.89 10.59 6.62
N GLY A 35 -15.16 11.00 6.77
CA GLY A 35 -16.27 10.46 5.98
C GLY A 35 -16.17 10.75 4.48
N ILE A 36 -15.87 12.00 4.11
CA ILE A 36 -15.69 12.38 2.69
C ILE A 36 -14.45 11.69 2.12
N PHE A 37 -13.34 11.67 2.86
CA PHE A 37 -12.13 10.98 2.45
C PHE A 37 -12.41 9.50 2.19
N THR A 38 -13.02 8.79 3.14
CA THR A 38 -13.40 7.37 3.01
C THR A 38 -14.31 7.14 1.81
N GLN A 39 -15.34 7.98 1.62
CA GLN A 39 -16.24 7.85 0.47
C GLN A 39 -15.52 8.02 -0.86
N TRP A 40 -14.69 9.06 -0.99
CA TRP A 40 -13.91 9.30 -2.20
C TRP A 40 -12.93 8.16 -2.48
N TYR A 41 -12.26 7.67 -1.43
CA TYR A 41 -11.29 6.60 -1.54
C TYR A 41 -11.94 5.30 -2.04
N ASP A 42 -13.09 4.93 -1.46
CA ASP A 42 -13.79 3.67 -1.77
C ASP A 42 -14.50 3.71 -3.13
N GLN A 43 -15.11 4.84 -3.49
CA GLN A 43 -16.01 4.92 -4.65
C GLN A 43 -15.32 5.43 -5.92
N VAL A 44 -14.17 6.10 -5.79
CA VAL A 44 -13.46 6.71 -6.92
C VAL A 44 -12.01 6.27 -6.95
N HIS A 45 -11.22 6.58 -5.92
CA HIS A 45 -9.77 6.41 -6.01
C HIS A 45 -9.34 4.95 -6.15
N ILE A 46 -9.83 4.05 -5.29
CA ILE A 46 -9.49 2.62 -5.40
C ILE A 46 -9.97 2.02 -6.73
N PRO A 47 -11.23 2.22 -7.17
CA PRO A 47 -11.67 1.78 -8.49
C PRO A 47 -10.75 2.26 -9.62
N ASP A 48 -10.36 3.53 -9.61
CA ASP A 48 -9.47 4.09 -10.63
C ASP A 48 -8.08 3.45 -10.59
N VAL A 49 -7.53 3.19 -9.39
CA VAL A 49 -6.23 2.51 -9.23
C VAL A 49 -6.31 1.05 -9.67
N VAL A 50 -7.36 0.32 -9.31
CA VAL A 50 -7.54 -1.09 -9.72
C VAL A 50 -7.79 -1.20 -11.23
N GLY A 51 -8.35 -0.17 -11.86
CA GLY A 51 -8.50 -0.10 -13.32
C GLY A 51 -7.18 0.09 -14.09
N VAL A 52 -6.07 0.35 -13.41
CA VAL A 52 -4.75 0.49 -14.04
C VAL A 52 -4.17 -0.87 -14.42
N ASP A 53 -3.75 -1.00 -15.67
CA ASP A 53 -3.11 -2.21 -16.18
C ASP A 53 -1.89 -2.61 -15.32
N GLY A 54 -1.93 -3.83 -14.81
CA GLY A 54 -0.88 -4.38 -13.93
C GLY A 54 -1.25 -4.41 -12.45
N ILE A 55 -2.39 -3.82 -12.06
CA ILE A 55 -2.97 -3.95 -10.72
C ILE A 55 -4.15 -4.94 -10.80
N VAL A 56 -4.18 -5.94 -9.92
CA VAL A 56 -5.18 -7.04 -10.01
C VAL A 56 -6.15 -7.13 -8.84
N ALA A 57 -5.91 -6.37 -7.78
CA ALA A 57 -6.77 -6.31 -6.61
C ALA A 57 -6.35 -5.14 -5.72
N GLY A 58 -7.31 -4.61 -4.97
CA GLY A 58 -7.08 -3.61 -3.93
C GLY A 58 -7.70 -4.03 -2.60
N TRP A 59 -7.02 -3.71 -1.50
CA TRP A 59 -7.55 -3.83 -0.14
C TRP A 59 -7.35 -2.51 0.57
N ARG A 60 -8.35 -2.09 1.33
CA ARG A 60 -8.29 -0.91 2.17
C ARG A 60 -8.52 -1.29 3.61
N TYR A 61 -7.72 -0.69 4.47
CA TYR A 61 -7.79 -0.82 5.91
C TYR A 61 -7.83 0.56 6.54
N GLU A 62 -8.55 0.63 7.65
CA GLU A 62 -8.73 1.83 8.42
C GLU A 62 -8.54 1.49 9.90
N SER A 63 -7.74 2.29 10.60
CA SER A 63 -7.54 2.13 12.03
C SER A 63 -8.83 2.45 12.79
N GLU A 64 -9.11 1.64 13.80
CA GLU A 64 -10.18 1.92 14.76
C GLU A 64 -9.83 3.15 15.62
N GLU A 65 -8.53 3.40 15.84
CA GLU A 65 -8.04 4.52 16.64
C GLU A 65 -7.91 5.80 15.80
N GLN A 66 -8.48 6.90 16.30
CA GLN A 66 -8.53 8.17 15.55
C GLN A 66 -7.19 8.92 15.52
N ASP A 67 -6.31 8.69 16.49
CA ASP A 67 -5.07 9.45 16.68
C ASP A 67 -3.83 8.77 16.10
N ASP A 68 -4.00 7.67 15.35
CA ASP A 68 -2.87 6.99 14.72
C ASP A 68 -2.15 7.90 13.72
N GLU A 69 -0.82 7.80 13.68
CA GLU A 69 0.00 8.63 12.81
C GLU A 69 -0.33 8.41 11.32
N LYS A 70 -0.74 7.19 10.95
CA LYS A 70 -1.09 6.76 9.59
C LYS A 70 -2.33 5.87 9.64
N PRO A 71 -3.53 6.44 9.82
CA PRO A 71 -4.75 5.69 10.14
C PRO A 71 -5.33 4.95 8.93
N TYR A 72 -4.85 5.20 7.72
CA TYR A 72 -5.31 4.54 6.51
C TYR A 72 -4.20 3.74 5.84
N LEU A 73 -4.57 2.58 5.32
CA LEU A 73 -3.70 1.71 4.53
C LEU A 73 -4.46 1.18 3.31
N ALA A 74 -3.87 1.33 2.13
CA ALA A 74 -4.28 0.63 0.93
C ALA A 74 -3.16 -0.31 0.46
N ILE A 75 -3.53 -1.52 0.04
CA ILE A 75 -2.61 -2.52 -0.52
C ILE A 75 -3.12 -2.93 -1.88
N TYR A 76 -2.26 -2.93 -2.88
CA TYR A 76 -2.59 -3.37 -4.24
C TYR A 76 -1.72 -4.53 -4.67
N GLY A 77 -2.33 -5.57 -5.21
CA GLY A 77 -1.63 -6.74 -5.73
C GLY A 77 -1.07 -6.48 -7.12
N ILE A 78 0.20 -6.79 -7.33
CA ILE A 78 0.91 -6.54 -8.59
C ILE A 78 1.58 -7.84 -9.06
N PRO A 79 1.13 -8.45 -10.17
CA PRO A 79 1.68 -9.72 -10.65
C PRO A 79 3.12 -9.62 -11.13
N GLU A 80 3.51 -8.46 -11.66
CA GLU A 80 4.85 -8.20 -12.18
C GLU A 80 5.29 -6.77 -11.87
N LEU A 81 6.19 -6.62 -10.90
CA LEU A 81 6.74 -5.33 -10.46
C LEU A 81 7.55 -4.60 -11.55
N GLU A 82 8.06 -5.32 -12.56
CA GLU A 82 8.78 -4.71 -13.68
C GLU A 82 7.86 -3.80 -14.52
N ILE A 83 6.55 -4.10 -14.56
CA ILE A 83 5.56 -3.28 -15.28
C ILE A 83 5.41 -1.90 -14.62
N ILE A 84 5.49 -1.82 -13.29
CA ILE A 84 5.39 -0.57 -12.51
C ILE A 84 6.41 0.46 -12.98
N GLN A 85 7.66 0.04 -13.17
CA GLN A 85 8.75 0.94 -13.52
C GLN A 85 8.73 1.38 -14.98
N LYS A 86 8.19 0.54 -15.87
CA LYS A 86 8.29 0.75 -17.31
C LYS A 86 7.04 1.37 -17.91
N ASN A 87 5.87 0.93 -17.43
CA ASN A 87 4.62 1.08 -18.18
C ASN A 87 3.42 1.50 -17.33
N ILE A 88 3.50 1.46 -15.99
CA ILE A 88 2.35 1.95 -15.19
C ILE A 88 2.35 3.47 -15.17
N ASP A 89 1.31 4.03 -15.75
CA ASP A 89 1.03 5.46 -15.66
C ASP A 89 0.18 5.78 -14.42
N PHE A 90 0.79 5.78 -13.23
CA PHE A 90 0.07 6.25 -12.04
C PHE A 90 -0.39 7.71 -12.16
N LYS A 91 0.12 8.47 -13.14
CA LYS A 91 -0.33 9.86 -13.39
C LYS A 91 -1.71 9.89 -14.04
N SER A 92 -2.17 8.79 -14.64
CA SER A 92 -3.52 8.69 -15.20
C SER A 92 -4.59 8.54 -14.13
N VAL A 93 -4.23 8.09 -12.92
CA VAL A 93 -5.17 8.00 -11.79
C VAL A 93 -5.56 9.42 -11.36
N PRO A 94 -6.85 9.79 -11.46
CA PRO A 94 -7.31 11.12 -11.09
C PRO A 94 -7.03 11.44 -9.62
N GLN A 95 -6.34 12.56 -9.39
CA GLN A 95 -6.04 13.07 -8.05
C GLN A 95 -6.96 14.24 -7.66
N HIS A 96 -7.72 14.75 -8.63
CA HIS A 96 -8.72 15.80 -8.45
C HIS A 96 -10.10 15.19 -8.62
N HIS A 97 -11.05 15.59 -7.78
CA HIS A 97 -12.42 15.11 -7.91
C HIS A 97 -13.42 16.10 -7.28
N PRO A 98 -14.61 16.34 -7.85
CA PRO A 98 -15.62 17.23 -7.27
C PRO A 98 -16.09 16.88 -5.85
N MET A 99 -15.89 15.64 -5.40
CA MET A 99 -16.16 15.23 -4.00
C MET A 99 -15.12 15.75 -3.00
N LEU A 100 -13.94 16.11 -3.48
CA LEU A 100 -12.92 16.75 -2.65
C LEU A 100 -13.26 18.23 -2.49
N PRO A 101 -12.89 18.86 -1.37
CA PRO A 101 -13.19 20.27 -1.13
C PRO A 101 -12.71 21.14 -2.31
N GLY A 102 -13.64 21.90 -2.89
CA GLY A 102 -13.37 22.77 -4.05
C GLY A 102 -12.94 22.04 -5.33
N GLY A 103 -13.16 20.73 -5.43
CA GLY A 103 -12.72 19.91 -6.56
C GLY A 103 -11.19 19.77 -6.69
N GLN A 104 -10.45 20.12 -5.64
CA GLN A 104 -9.00 20.24 -5.69
C GLN A 104 -8.29 18.87 -5.58
N SER A 105 -6.96 18.90 -5.71
CA SER A 105 -6.11 17.73 -5.53
C SER A 105 -6.19 17.19 -4.11
N ILE A 106 -6.27 15.86 -3.98
CA ILE A 106 -6.22 15.19 -2.67
C ILE A 106 -4.94 15.51 -1.88
N TYR A 107 -3.82 15.77 -2.56
CA TYR A 107 -2.54 16.10 -1.93
C TYR A 107 -2.53 17.42 -1.15
N LEU A 108 -3.56 18.27 -1.29
CA LEU A 108 -3.71 19.47 -0.46
C LEU A 108 -4.24 19.17 0.95
N TYR A 109 -4.86 18.00 1.13
CA TYR A 109 -5.61 17.62 2.33
C TYR A 109 -5.10 16.32 2.97
N ALA A 110 -4.33 15.53 2.25
CA ALA A 110 -3.78 14.27 2.74
C ALA A 110 -2.37 14.00 2.23
N GLU A 111 -1.57 13.38 3.09
CA GLU A 111 -0.24 12.85 2.77
C GLU A 111 -0.33 11.36 2.47
N PHE A 112 0.51 10.90 1.55
CA PHE A 112 0.58 9.51 1.12
C PHE A 112 2.02 9.02 1.15
N ASP A 113 2.24 7.86 1.76
CA ASP A 113 3.52 7.15 1.80
C ASP A 113 3.38 5.86 0.99
N THR A 114 3.93 5.88 -0.23
CA THR A 114 3.81 4.78 -1.20
C THR A 114 5.10 4.00 -1.26
N ARG A 115 5.00 2.68 -1.12
CA ARG A 115 6.12 1.74 -1.11
C ARG A 115 5.83 0.53 -1.99
N PHE A 116 6.87 0.02 -2.63
CA PHE A 116 6.80 -1.19 -3.45
C PHE A 116 7.61 -2.30 -2.83
N TYR A 117 7.11 -3.51 -3.01
CA TYR A 117 7.36 -4.59 -2.09
C TYR A 117 7.34 -5.89 -2.87
N LYS A 118 8.50 -6.53 -3.01
CA LYS A 118 8.64 -7.77 -3.79
C LYS A 118 8.35 -9.00 -2.96
N ARG A 119 7.55 -9.92 -3.53
CA ARG A 119 7.38 -11.25 -2.95
C ARG A 119 8.67 -12.04 -3.10
N VAL A 120 9.29 -12.37 -1.97
CA VAL A 120 10.53 -13.15 -1.96
C VAL A 120 10.30 -14.62 -1.65
N ARG A 121 9.21 -14.95 -0.96
CA ARG A 121 8.91 -16.30 -0.50
C ARG A 121 7.42 -16.45 -0.27
N VAL A 122 6.90 -17.61 -0.65
CA VAL A 122 5.58 -18.09 -0.30
C VAL A 122 5.77 -19.25 0.67
N GLN A 123 5.06 -19.21 1.79
CA GLN A 123 5.01 -20.36 2.70
C GLN A 123 3.57 -20.89 2.69
N GLU A 124 3.42 -22.13 2.25
CA GLU A 124 2.17 -22.87 2.41
C GLU A 124 2.18 -23.49 3.81
N LYS A 125 1.07 -23.43 4.54
CA LYS A 125 0.89 -24.30 5.71
C LYS A 125 0.78 -25.73 5.21
N GLU A 126 1.62 -26.64 5.71
CA GLU A 126 1.34 -28.07 5.61
C GLU A 126 0.17 -28.42 6.55
N ASN A 127 -0.85 -29.06 5.97
CA ASN A 127 -2.03 -29.64 6.64
C ASN A 127 -3.03 -28.66 7.27
N ALA A 128 -3.95 -28.13 6.45
CA ALA A 128 -5.33 -28.01 6.92
C ALA A 128 -5.92 -29.42 6.91
N GLY A 129 -6.50 -29.86 8.03
CA GLY A 129 -7.16 -31.17 8.11
C GLY A 129 -8.21 -31.33 7.00
N GLU A 130 -8.42 -32.57 6.58
CA GLU A 130 -9.46 -32.98 5.63
C GLU A 130 -10.79 -32.28 5.96
N GLY A 131 -11.19 -31.30 5.14
CA GLY A 131 -12.51 -30.68 5.28
C GLY A 131 -12.67 -29.23 4.80
N GLU A 132 -11.61 -28.42 4.67
CA GLU A 132 -11.77 -27.00 4.26
C GLU A 132 -10.79 -26.56 3.18
N THR A 133 -11.32 -26.32 1.98
CA THR A 133 -10.56 -25.88 0.80
C THR A 133 -10.29 -24.38 0.82
N LEU A 134 -9.49 -23.91 1.78
CA LEU A 134 -8.77 -22.65 1.64
C LEU A 134 -7.36 -22.87 2.16
N LYS A 135 -6.37 -22.99 1.26
CA LYS A 135 -4.96 -22.93 1.66
C LYS A 135 -4.67 -21.50 2.12
N PRO A 136 -4.45 -21.21 3.42
CA PRO A 136 -4.07 -19.87 3.82
C PRO A 136 -2.60 -19.66 3.42
N THR A 137 -2.39 -19.03 2.27
CA THR A 137 -1.08 -18.65 1.77
C THR A 137 -0.65 -17.34 2.42
N PHE A 138 0.45 -17.36 3.18
CA PHE A 138 1.09 -16.15 3.66
C PHE A 138 2.29 -15.83 2.75
N SER A 139 2.36 -14.58 2.30
CA SER A 139 3.48 -14.07 1.49
C SER A 139 4.34 -13.15 2.35
N ILE A 140 5.64 -13.47 2.46
CA ILE A 140 6.61 -12.57 3.10
C ILE A 140 7.09 -11.59 2.05
N VAL A 141 7.04 -10.31 2.40
CA VAL A 141 7.51 -9.24 1.55
C VAL A 141 8.55 -8.40 2.31
N TYR A 142 9.73 -8.19 1.73
CA TYR A 142 10.76 -7.34 2.33
C TYR A 142 10.79 -5.96 1.68
N LEU A 143 11.10 -4.95 2.49
CA LEU A 143 11.61 -3.66 2.05
C LEU A 143 12.90 -3.90 1.26
N THR A 144 13.00 -3.38 0.03
CA THR A 144 14.24 -3.45 -0.75
C THR A 144 15.27 -2.38 -0.34
N ASP A 145 15.07 -1.67 0.78
CA ASP A 145 16.00 -0.67 1.30
C ASP A 145 16.89 -1.25 2.42
N PRO A 146 18.23 -1.32 2.25
CA PRO A 146 19.15 -1.80 3.28
C PRO A 146 19.16 -0.97 4.59
N PHE A 147 18.72 0.29 4.56
CA PHE A 147 18.87 1.22 5.70
C PHE A 147 17.84 0.98 6.82
N LEU A 148 16.67 0.42 6.50
CA LEU A 148 15.57 0.19 7.47
C LEU A 148 15.65 -1.17 8.20
N ARG A 149 16.57 -2.05 7.82
CA ARG A 149 16.75 -3.37 8.44
C ARG A 149 17.16 -3.31 9.92
N SER A 150 17.77 -2.20 10.34
CA SER A 150 18.15 -1.94 11.73
C SER A 150 16.98 -1.57 12.65
N LEU A 151 15.90 -1.00 12.12
CA LEU A 151 14.77 -0.49 12.92
C LEU A 151 13.68 -1.54 13.17
N LEU A 152 13.53 -2.53 12.26
CA LEU A 152 12.52 -3.57 12.41
C LEU A 152 12.89 -4.63 13.46
N ASN A 153 14.18 -4.91 13.68
CA ASN A 153 14.60 -5.89 14.69
C ASN A 153 14.36 -5.43 16.14
N SER A 154 14.14 -4.12 16.40
CA SER A 154 13.78 -3.62 17.73
C SER A 154 12.26 -3.57 17.99
N ALA A 155 11.42 -3.74 16.95
CA ALA A 155 9.97 -3.59 17.07
C ALA A 155 9.21 -4.91 17.30
N VAL A 156 9.89 -6.06 17.20
CA VAL A 156 9.27 -7.41 17.29
C VAL A 156 8.96 -7.83 18.74
N SER A 157 9.31 -7.04 19.77
CA SER A 157 9.00 -7.36 21.17
C SER A 157 7.77 -6.66 21.75
N GLY A 158 6.91 -6.05 20.93
CA GLY A 158 5.72 -5.35 21.39
C GLY A 158 4.43 -6.05 20.95
N ASP A 159 3.85 -6.86 21.84
CA ASP A 159 2.50 -7.39 21.70
C ASP A 159 1.48 -6.23 21.69
N ARG A 160 1.00 -5.87 20.48
CA ARG A 160 -0.15 -4.99 20.30
C ARG A 160 -1.00 -5.55 19.17
N SER A 161 -2.13 -6.13 19.54
CA SER A 161 -3.25 -6.42 18.65
C SER A 161 -3.76 -5.09 18.08
N CYS A 162 -3.27 -4.69 16.90
CA CYS A 162 -3.86 -3.58 16.15
C CYS A 162 -5.12 -4.09 15.43
N CYS A 163 -6.28 -3.55 15.80
CA CYS A 163 -7.55 -3.83 15.14
C CYS A 163 -7.67 -2.93 13.89
N TRP A 164 -7.87 -3.56 12.73
CA TRP A 164 -8.07 -2.88 11.45
C TRP A 164 -9.39 -3.37 10.84
N ASP A 165 -10.28 -2.46 10.45
CA ASP A 165 -11.43 -2.79 9.61
C ASP A 165 -10.97 -2.91 8.14
N SER A 166 -11.50 -3.88 7.37
CA SER A 166 -10.99 -4.21 6.04
C SER A 166 -12.07 -4.32 4.97
N ARG A 167 -11.79 -3.76 3.78
CA ARG A 167 -12.60 -3.89 2.57
C ARG A 167 -11.77 -4.36 1.38
N ARG A 168 -12.33 -5.23 0.54
CA ARG A 168 -11.68 -5.81 -0.65
C ARG A 168 -12.37 -5.35 -1.92
N PHE A 169 -11.56 -4.94 -2.89
CA PHE A 169 -11.95 -4.52 -4.23
C PHE A 169 -11.31 -5.47 -5.26
N ARG A 170 -12.04 -5.81 -6.31
CA ARG A 170 -11.61 -6.70 -7.39
C ARG A 170 -11.84 -6.04 -8.72
#